data_AF-A0A061RP75-F1
#
_entry.id   AF-A0A061RP75-F1
#
_cell.length_a   1.000
_cell.length_b   1.000
_cell.length_c   1.000
_cell.angle_alpha   90.00
_cell.angle_beta   90.00
_cell.angle_gamma   90.00
#
_symmetry.space_group_name_H-M   'P 1'
#
loop_
_entity.id
_entity.type
_entity.pdbx_description
1 polymer ?
#
loop_
_entity_poly.entity_id
_entity_poly.type
_entity_poly.pdbx_seq_one_letter_code
_entity_poly.pdbx_strand_id
1 'polypeptide(L)'
;DSCIKNCCQARVIYLYDNLLVQLDNLKSCHSLTHLYLQNNNLTQLSGLEGLSTLRKLYVDGNMIARVDGLQDLQQLQELHISEQRLPEGVALEFGAECLQALSRTLVSLSAAKNGIADIAPLAALTSLRQLNLSSNRLPLDGLEHLRLAIAPLEKLTCLDLRDNLICKAKKYRDSIVLTCASLTELDSKNVGQSERLFLHEMLARKLKREQIHDKHCQPVRELQGEHGTRENFQKTLADIPVHEESLLSEAMNLPHVEQNAFTKSPS
;
A
#
# COMPACT_ATOMS: atom_id res chain seq x y z
N ASP A 1 13.64 -1.05 36.07
CA ASP A 1 14.19 -2.32 35.54
C ASP A 1 13.94 -3.59 36.37
N SER A 2 13.73 -3.58 37.70
CA SER A 2 13.52 -4.85 38.45
C SER A 2 12.09 -5.41 38.44
N CYS A 3 11.06 -4.60 38.15
CA CYS A 3 9.66 -5.03 38.27
C CYS A 3 9.12 -5.87 37.09
N ILE A 4 9.75 -5.81 35.91
CA ILE A 4 9.22 -6.44 34.68
C ILE A 4 9.57 -7.94 34.61
N LYS A 5 10.62 -8.40 35.31
CA LYS A 5 11.09 -9.80 35.26
C LYS A 5 10.03 -10.85 35.64
N ASN A 6 9.01 -10.48 36.41
CA ASN A 6 7.96 -11.39 36.89
C ASN A 6 6.59 -11.20 36.21
N CYS A 7 6.50 -10.43 35.12
CA CYS A 7 5.24 -10.16 34.43
C CYS A 7 4.80 -11.27 33.45
N CYS A 8 5.01 -12.56 33.80
CA CYS A 8 4.74 -13.71 32.92
C CYS A 8 3.25 -13.89 32.51
N GLN A 9 2.34 -13.22 33.21
CA GLN A 9 0.90 -13.22 32.91
C GLN A 9 0.38 -11.91 32.33
N ALA A 10 1.23 -10.88 32.22
CA ALA A 10 0.78 -9.58 31.72
C ALA A 10 0.38 -9.69 30.24
N ARG A 11 -0.85 -9.30 29.94
CA ARG A 11 -1.38 -9.28 28.55
C ARG A 11 -1.18 -7.94 27.86
N VAL A 12 -1.06 -6.88 28.64
CA VAL A 12 -0.93 -5.50 28.17
C VAL A 12 0.11 -4.81 29.04
N ILE A 13 1.07 -4.15 28.41
CA ILE A 13 2.12 -3.39 29.09
C ILE A 13 2.17 -1.97 28.49
N TYR A 14 2.12 -0.98 29.39
CA TYR A 14 2.22 0.44 29.06
C TYR A 14 3.57 0.98 29.52
N LEU A 15 4.39 1.40 28.57
CA LEU A 15 5.73 1.96 28.77
C LEU A 15 5.95 3.22 27.92
N TYR A 16 4.86 3.85 27.44
CA TYR A 16 4.92 5.07 26.66
C TYR A 16 5.39 6.27 27.51
N ASP A 17 5.89 7.34 26.87
CA ASP A 17 6.37 8.58 27.50
C ASP A 17 7.43 8.33 28.59
N ASN A 18 8.41 7.48 28.28
CA ASN A 18 9.56 7.22 29.14
C ASN A 18 10.86 7.58 28.41
N LEU A 19 12.02 7.26 29.01
CA LEU A 19 13.34 7.49 28.42
C LEU A 19 14.03 6.16 28.08
N LEU A 20 13.27 5.13 27.71
CA LEU A 20 13.81 3.81 27.42
C LEU A 20 14.69 3.89 26.17
N VAL A 21 15.93 3.43 26.29
CA VAL A 21 16.88 3.33 25.16
C VAL A 21 16.93 1.91 24.61
N GLN A 22 16.58 0.92 25.43
CA GLN A 22 16.51 -0.49 25.07
C GLN A 22 15.38 -1.19 25.82
N LEU A 23 14.92 -2.32 25.29
CA LEU A 23 13.98 -3.19 25.96
C LEU A 23 14.73 -4.37 26.55
N ASP A 24 14.78 -4.42 27.87
CA ASP A 24 15.31 -5.57 28.59
C ASP A 24 14.21 -6.26 29.38
N ASN A 25 14.36 -7.57 29.58
CA ASN A 25 13.52 -8.39 30.47
C ASN A 25 12.06 -8.63 30.01
N LEU A 26 11.70 -8.35 28.75
CA LEU A 26 10.37 -8.70 28.21
C LEU A 26 10.28 -10.15 27.69
N LYS A 27 11.41 -10.82 27.48
CA LYS A 27 11.50 -12.20 26.96
C LYS A 27 10.66 -13.24 27.74
N SER A 28 10.41 -13.00 29.04
CA SER A 28 9.61 -13.90 29.88
C SER A 28 8.10 -13.65 29.81
N CYS A 29 7.64 -12.59 29.13
CA CYS A 29 6.25 -12.17 29.04
C CYS A 29 5.50 -12.87 27.88
N HIS A 30 5.50 -14.21 27.86
CA HIS A 30 4.92 -15.03 26.79
C HIS A 30 3.42 -14.82 26.54
N SER A 31 2.71 -14.23 27.50
CA SER A 31 1.26 -13.95 27.42
C SER A 31 0.94 -12.54 26.87
N LEU A 32 1.98 -11.75 26.53
CA LEU A 32 1.82 -10.35 26.16
C LEU A 32 1.19 -10.22 24.77
N THR A 33 0.08 -9.50 24.70
CA THR A 33 -0.67 -9.27 23.46
C THR A 33 -0.58 -7.82 22.96
N HIS A 34 -0.34 -6.86 23.86
CA HIS A 34 -0.30 -5.43 23.54
C HIS A 34 0.89 -4.78 24.25
N LEU A 35 1.72 -4.05 23.49
CA LEU A 35 2.87 -3.34 24.01
C LEU A 35 2.89 -1.91 23.50
N TYR A 36 2.88 -0.96 24.44
CA TYR A 36 2.88 0.47 24.18
C TYR A 36 4.23 1.06 24.61
N LEU A 37 4.98 1.58 23.64
CA LEU A 37 6.36 2.08 23.77
C LEU A 37 6.54 3.46 23.12
N GLN A 38 5.44 4.18 22.89
CA GLN A 38 5.51 5.47 22.21
C GLN A 38 6.35 6.48 22.99
N ASN A 39 6.96 7.44 22.29
CA ASN A 39 7.72 8.54 22.88
C ASN A 39 8.82 8.08 23.85
N ASN A 40 9.60 7.08 23.43
CA ASN A 40 10.83 6.67 24.10
C ASN A 40 12.05 7.05 23.26
N ASN A 41 13.22 6.54 23.63
CA ASN A 41 14.49 6.77 22.96
C ASN A 41 15.03 5.49 22.30
N LEU A 42 14.16 4.59 21.87
CA LEU A 42 14.56 3.34 21.25
C LEU A 42 15.16 3.61 19.87
N THR A 43 16.31 3.01 19.58
CA THR A 43 16.96 3.08 18.26
C THR A 43 16.77 1.80 17.44
N GLN A 44 16.34 0.72 18.09
CA GLN A 44 16.12 -0.60 17.51
C GLN A 44 15.03 -1.34 18.28
N LEU A 45 14.41 -2.34 17.64
CA LEU A 45 13.38 -3.20 18.24
C LEU A 45 13.98 -4.51 18.78
N SER A 46 15.11 -4.42 19.49
CA SER A 46 15.70 -5.54 20.23
C SER A 46 14.94 -5.81 21.53
N GLY A 47 14.96 -7.04 22.04
CA GLY A 47 14.34 -7.39 23.32
C GLY A 47 12.89 -7.91 23.22
N LEU A 48 12.38 -8.07 22.01
CA LEU A 48 11.05 -8.60 21.70
C LEU A 48 11.04 -10.12 21.38
N GLU A 49 12.21 -10.76 21.47
CA GLU A 49 12.36 -12.18 21.17
C GLU A 49 11.47 -13.05 22.08
N GLY A 50 10.79 -14.03 21.49
CA GLY A 50 9.90 -14.94 22.22
C GLY A 50 8.50 -14.40 22.54
N LEU A 51 8.17 -13.15 22.17
CA LEU A 51 6.82 -12.57 22.34
C LEU A 51 5.84 -13.03 21.23
N SER A 52 5.74 -14.34 21.02
CA SER A 52 4.97 -14.94 19.91
C SER A 52 3.46 -14.68 19.95
N THR A 53 2.92 -14.25 21.09
CA THR A 53 1.50 -13.90 21.27
C THR A 53 1.20 -12.41 21.08
N LEU A 54 2.22 -11.59 20.82
CA LEU A 54 2.06 -10.15 20.63
C LEU A 54 1.25 -9.85 19.38
N ARG A 55 0.20 -9.04 19.52
CA ARG A 55 -0.73 -8.67 18.44
C ARG A 55 -0.63 -7.21 18.07
N LYS A 56 -0.36 -6.34 19.04
CA LYS A 56 -0.28 -4.90 18.84
C LYS A 56 1.01 -4.33 19.41
N LEU A 57 1.75 -3.60 18.58
CA LEU A 57 2.98 -2.93 18.95
C LEU A 57 2.90 -1.46 18.54
N TYR A 58 3.03 -0.57 19.52
CA TYR A 58 3.05 0.86 19.32
C TYR A 58 4.41 1.42 19.73
N VAL A 59 5.17 1.94 18.77
CA VAL A 59 6.54 2.44 18.93
C VAL A 59 6.71 3.81 18.27
N ASP A 60 5.62 4.55 18.08
CA ASP A 60 5.64 5.90 17.52
C ASP A 60 6.55 6.85 18.34
N GLY A 61 7.15 7.85 17.71
CA GLY A 61 7.92 8.87 18.45
C GLY A 61 9.25 8.40 19.04
N ASN A 62 9.83 7.30 18.53
CA ASN A 62 11.15 6.79 18.92
C ASN A 62 12.24 7.27 17.93
N MET A 63 13.42 6.62 17.89
CA MET A 63 14.54 6.92 16.98
C MET A 63 14.93 5.70 16.14
N ILE A 64 13.96 4.86 15.78
CA ILE A 64 14.19 3.61 15.04
C ILE A 64 14.40 3.95 13.57
N ALA A 65 15.61 3.72 13.06
CA ALA A 65 15.94 3.95 11.65
C ALA A 65 15.62 2.72 10.77
N ARG A 66 15.60 1.53 11.36
CA ARG A 66 15.40 0.29 10.65
C ARG A 66 14.53 -0.68 11.45
N VAL A 67 13.50 -1.22 10.80
CA VAL A 67 12.57 -2.19 11.37
C VAL A 67 13.14 -3.60 11.17
N ASP A 68 13.83 -4.07 12.20
CA ASP A 68 14.32 -5.44 12.37
C ASP A 68 13.92 -5.97 13.75
N GLY A 69 14.11 -7.26 14.03
CA GLY A 69 13.87 -7.83 15.38
C GLY A 69 12.43 -8.25 15.65
N LEU A 70 11.55 -8.24 14.65
CA LEU A 70 10.15 -8.69 14.78
C LEU A 70 9.89 -10.10 14.23
N GLN A 71 10.94 -10.84 13.86
CA GLN A 71 10.83 -12.15 13.20
C GLN A 71 10.06 -13.19 14.04
N ASP A 72 10.16 -13.11 15.37
CA ASP A 72 9.49 -14.04 16.29
C ASP A 72 8.03 -13.67 16.59
N LEU A 73 7.54 -12.51 16.12
CA LEU A 73 6.20 -12.01 16.43
C LEU A 73 5.13 -12.57 15.48
N GLN A 74 4.97 -13.89 15.52
CA GLN A 74 4.11 -14.67 14.62
C GLN A 74 2.60 -14.34 14.70
N GLN A 75 2.16 -13.53 15.66
CA GLN A 75 0.78 -13.09 15.80
C GLN A 75 0.60 -11.58 15.68
N LEU A 76 1.64 -10.84 15.27
CA LEU A 76 1.56 -9.39 15.18
C LEU A 76 0.60 -8.98 14.06
N GLN A 77 -0.41 -8.20 14.43
CA GLN A 77 -1.50 -7.74 13.56
C GLN A 77 -1.44 -6.22 13.34
N GLU A 78 -1.01 -5.46 14.33
CA GLU A 78 -0.98 -4.00 14.28
C GLU A 78 0.40 -3.48 14.69
N LEU A 79 1.03 -2.72 13.79
CA LEU A 79 2.30 -2.05 14.02
C LEU A 79 2.15 -0.55 13.77
N HIS A 80 2.41 0.24 14.81
CA HIS A 80 2.48 1.70 14.74
C HIS A 80 3.92 2.14 15.00
N ILE A 81 4.56 2.74 14.00
CA ILE A 81 5.96 3.17 14.02
C ILE A 81 6.09 4.57 13.41
N SER A 82 5.07 5.41 13.55
CA SER A 82 5.05 6.75 12.96
C SER A 82 6.00 7.70 13.71
N GLU A 83 6.36 8.81 13.08
CA GLU A 83 7.07 9.91 13.73
C GLU A 83 8.39 9.51 14.39
N GLN A 84 9.20 8.66 13.72
CA GLN A 84 10.56 8.41 14.20
C GLN A 84 11.37 9.70 14.09
N ARG A 85 12.01 10.10 15.19
CA ARG A 85 12.83 11.32 15.38
C ARG A 85 14.21 11.15 14.72
N LEU A 86 14.20 10.74 13.47
CA LEU A 86 15.41 10.45 12.71
C LEU A 86 16.11 11.75 12.30
N PRO A 87 17.45 11.75 12.24
CA PRO A 87 18.20 12.87 11.68
C PRO A 87 17.76 13.21 10.26
N GLU A 88 17.97 14.46 9.86
CA GLU A 88 17.64 14.90 8.51
C GLU A 88 18.36 14.04 7.44
N GLY A 89 17.62 13.60 6.43
CA GLY A 89 18.14 12.75 5.35
C GLY A 89 18.14 11.26 5.64
N VAL A 90 17.84 10.84 6.88
CA VAL A 90 17.65 9.42 7.22
C VAL A 90 16.16 9.08 7.10
N ALA A 91 15.87 7.99 6.38
CA ALA A 91 14.53 7.44 6.23
C ALA A 91 14.39 6.14 7.02
N LEU A 92 13.17 5.83 7.46
CA LEU A 92 12.88 4.51 8.01
C LEU A 92 12.98 3.45 6.91
N GLU A 93 13.75 2.40 7.18
CA GLU A 93 13.84 1.22 6.33
C GLU A 93 13.19 0.00 6.99
N PHE A 94 12.72 -0.93 6.17
CA PHE A 94 12.19 -2.21 6.63
C PHE A 94 13.14 -3.34 6.26
N GLY A 95 13.48 -4.18 7.23
CA GLY A 95 14.21 -5.42 6.97
C GLY A 95 13.39 -6.42 6.17
N ALA A 96 13.97 -6.96 5.11
CA ALA A 96 13.28 -7.93 4.24
C ALA A 96 12.83 -9.19 5.02
N GLU A 97 13.68 -9.72 5.89
CA GLU A 97 13.36 -10.89 6.72
C GLU A 97 12.21 -10.62 7.69
N CYS A 98 12.19 -9.42 8.28
CA CYS A 98 11.12 -8.97 9.16
C CYS A 98 9.77 -8.89 8.43
N LEU A 99 9.74 -8.25 7.26
CA LEU A 99 8.53 -8.16 6.46
C LEU A 99 8.05 -9.53 5.97
N GLN A 100 8.98 -10.43 5.63
CA GLN A 100 8.64 -11.80 5.23
C GLN A 100 7.99 -12.58 6.39
N ALA A 101 8.52 -12.44 7.60
CA ALA A 101 7.94 -13.06 8.80
C ALA A 101 6.52 -12.54 9.09
N LEU A 102 6.30 -11.23 8.89
CA LEU A 102 5.02 -10.56 9.13
C LEU A 102 4.02 -10.64 7.97
N SER A 103 4.44 -11.18 6.82
CA SER A 103 3.71 -11.18 5.54
C SER A 103 2.26 -11.64 5.62
N ARG A 104 1.99 -12.63 6.49
CA ARG A 104 0.67 -13.28 6.64
C ARG A 104 -0.10 -12.84 7.88
N THR A 105 0.51 -12.04 8.76
CA THR A 105 -0.04 -11.75 10.08
C THR A 105 -0.40 -10.28 10.22
N LEU A 106 0.39 -9.38 9.62
CA LEU A 106 0.21 -7.94 9.76
C LEU A 106 -1.01 -7.47 8.97
N VAL A 107 -1.93 -6.82 9.66
CA VAL A 107 -3.21 -6.33 9.13
C VAL A 107 -3.23 -4.81 9.02
N SER A 108 -2.59 -4.13 9.97
CA SER A 108 -2.49 -2.67 10.00
C SER A 108 -1.06 -2.21 10.22
N LEU A 109 -0.60 -1.31 9.36
CA LEU A 109 0.70 -0.65 9.45
C LEU A 109 0.52 0.87 9.40
N SER A 110 0.96 1.56 10.44
CA SER A 110 1.10 3.01 10.46
C SER A 110 2.58 3.38 10.53
N ALA A 111 3.09 3.98 9.46
CA ALA A 111 4.48 4.43 9.33
C ALA A 111 4.53 5.85 8.74
N ALA A 112 3.63 6.72 9.22
CA ALA A 112 3.57 8.11 8.80
C ALA A 112 4.78 8.92 9.31
N LYS A 113 5.15 9.99 8.60
CA LYS A 113 6.21 10.93 9.01
C LYS A 113 7.57 10.27 9.30
N ASN A 114 8.01 9.37 8.42
CA ASN A 114 9.24 8.60 8.58
C ASN A 114 10.25 8.81 7.43
N GLY A 115 10.00 9.76 6.54
CA GLY A 115 10.87 10.06 5.42
C GLY A 115 10.96 8.97 4.35
N ILE A 116 10.05 7.99 4.37
CA ILE A 116 10.06 6.83 3.46
C ILE A 116 9.93 7.30 2.01
N ALA A 117 10.83 6.86 1.14
CA ALA A 117 10.81 7.14 -0.29
C ALA A 117 10.58 5.88 -1.16
N ASP A 118 10.97 4.71 -0.65
CA ASP A 118 10.76 3.42 -1.30
C ASP A 118 9.71 2.60 -0.52
N ILE A 119 8.69 2.14 -1.25
CA ILE A 119 7.59 1.32 -0.73
C ILE A 119 7.69 -0.13 -1.21
N ALA A 120 8.59 -0.45 -2.14
CA ALA A 120 8.72 -1.79 -2.72
C ALA A 120 8.83 -2.91 -1.68
N PRO A 121 9.56 -2.76 -0.55
CA PRO A 121 9.62 -3.81 0.48
C PRO A 121 8.24 -4.20 1.05
N LEU A 122 7.30 -3.26 1.15
CA LEU A 122 5.98 -3.50 1.74
C LEU A 122 5.09 -4.43 0.88
N ALA A 123 5.46 -4.69 -0.37
CA ALA A 123 4.79 -5.66 -1.25
C ALA A 123 4.70 -7.06 -0.63
N ALA A 124 5.61 -7.40 0.30
CA ALA A 124 5.60 -8.68 1.01
C ALA A 124 4.41 -8.86 1.96
N LEU A 125 3.75 -7.78 2.38
CA LEU A 125 2.70 -7.79 3.42
C LEU A 125 1.31 -8.15 2.87
N THR A 126 1.18 -9.33 2.25
CA THR A 126 -0.04 -9.80 1.56
C THR A 126 -1.33 -9.82 2.40
N SER A 127 -1.24 -9.80 3.74
CA SER A 127 -2.42 -9.77 4.62
C SER A 127 -2.84 -8.38 5.09
N LEU A 128 -2.14 -7.34 4.64
CA LEU A 128 -2.37 -5.96 5.04
C LEU A 128 -3.73 -5.45 4.54
N ARG A 129 -4.47 -4.79 5.43
CA ARG A 129 -5.79 -4.17 5.16
C ARG A 129 -5.75 -2.66 5.29
N GLN A 130 -4.88 -2.14 6.16
CA GLN A 130 -4.75 -0.72 6.44
C GLN A 130 -3.27 -0.34 6.35
N LEU A 131 -2.97 0.65 5.52
CA LEU A 131 -1.62 1.17 5.33
C LEU A 131 -1.67 2.69 5.42
N ASN A 132 -1.00 3.25 6.43
CA ASN A 132 -0.80 4.68 6.55
C ASN A 132 0.68 5.02 6.34
N LEU A 133 0.94 5.71 5.23
CA LEU A 133 2.24 6.25 4.84
C LEU A 133 2.17 7.77 4.62
N SER A 134 1.21 8.44 5.27
CA SER A 134 1.08 9.89 5.17
C SER A 134 2.34 10.63 5.62
N SER A 135 2.56 11.83 5.08
CA SER A 135 3.70 12.70 5.40
C SER A 135 5.07 12.03 5.22
N ASN A 136 5.23 11.22 4.19
CA ASN A 136 6.52 10.63 3.81
C ASN A 136 7.13 11.37 2.59
N ARG A 137 8.20 10.82 2.02
CA ARG A 137 8.95 11.42 0.91
C ARG A 137 8.78 10.64 -0.40
N LEU A 138 7.62 10.02 -0.62
CA LEU A 138 7.35 9.29 -1.86
C LEU A 138 7.41 10.26 -3.05
N PRO A 139 8.29 10.00 -4.05
CA PRO A 139 8.56 10.93 -5.13
C PRO A 139 7.38 11.05 -6.10
N LEU A 140 7.32 12.18 -6.81
CA LEU A 140 6.28 12.47 -7.80
C LEU A 140 6.23 11.40 -8.91
N ASP A 141 7.40 10.93 -9.35
CA ASP A 141 7.54 9.96 -10.45
C ASP A 141 7.49 8.51 -9.96
N GLY A 142 7.22 8.28 -8.66
CA GLY A 142 7.18 6.95 -8.04
C GLY A 142 5.88 6.17 -8.27
N LEU A 143 4.99 6.63 -9.17
CA LEU A 143 3.66 6.03 -9.35
C LEU A 143 3.73 4.57 -9.79
N GLU A 144 4.65 4.21 -10.69
CA GLU A 144 4.81 2.83 -11.14
C GLU A 144 5.33 1.92 -10.02
N HIS A 145 6.30 2.38 -9.23
CA HIS A 145 6.78 1.63 -8.07
C HIS A 145 5.69 1.44 -7.01
N LEU A 146 4.86 2.47 -6.79
CA LEU A 146 3.70 2.38 -5.91
C LEU A 146 2.72 1.31 -6.43
N ARG A 147 2.39 1.33 -7.72
CA ARG A 147 1.49 0.34 -8.34
C ARG A 147 2.00 -1.07 -8.16
N LEU A 148 3.28 -1.30 -8.44
CA LEU A 148 3.93 -2.61 -8.26
C LEU A 148 3.91 -3.06 -6.79
N ALA A 149 4.09 -2.14 -5.84
CA ALA A 149 4.10 -2.46 -4.42
C ALA A 149 2.71 -2.79 -3.87
N ILE A 150 1.65 -2.13 -4.36
CA ILE A 150 0.28 -2.34 -3.87
C ILE A 150 -0.49 -3.44 -4.63
N ALA A 151 -0.08 -3.78 -5.86
CA ALA A 151 -0.70 -4.84 -6.66
C ALA A 151 -0.85 -6.19 -5.92
N PRO A 152 0.15 -6.70 -5.18
CA PRO A 152 0.00 -7.96 -4.42
C PRO A 152 -0.83 -7.82 -3.13
N LEU A 153 -1.23 -6.61 -2.74
CA LEU A 153 -1.97 -6.36 -1.50
C LEU A 153 -3.48 -6.49 -1.73
N GLU A 154 -3.92 -7.70 -2.08
CA GLU A 154 -5.31 -7.99 -2.46
C GLU A 154 -6.33 -7.71 -1.35
N LYS A 155 -5.89 -7.63 -0.08
CA LYS A 155 -6.76 -7.35 1.07
C LYS A 155 -6.78 -5.89 1.51
N LEU A 156 -6.05 -5.01 0.81
CA LEU A 156 -5.89 -3.62 1.20
C LEU A 156 -7.20 -2.84 1.02
N THR A 157 -7.76 -2.37 2.13
CA THR A 157 -9.05 -1.65 2.16
C THR A 157 -8.88 -0.15 2.38
N CYS A 158 -7.83 0.28 3.08
CA CYS A 158 -7.55 1.67 3.40
C CYS A 158 -6.08 1.97 3.14
N LEU A 159 -5.82 2.99 2.33
CA LEU A 159 -4.50 3.49 1.99
C LEU A 159 -4.46 5.00 2.21
N ASP A 160 -3.56 5.46 3.08
CA ASP A 160 -3.32 6.89 3.30
C ASP A 160 -1.91 7.26 2.86
N LEU A 161 -1.82 8.10 1.84
CA LEU A 161 -0.57 8.60 1.26
C LEU A 161 -0.54 10.13 1.29
N ARG A 162 -1.46 10.79 2.00
CA ARG A 162 -1.53 12.26 2.10
C ARG A 162 -0.19 12.86 2.48
N ASP A 163 0.04 14.09 2.09
CA ASP A 163 1.27 14.83 2.37
C ASP A 163 2.55 14.17 1.81
N ASN A 164 2.41 13.32 0.79
CA ASN A 164 3.52 12.89 -0.07
C ASN A 164 3.52 13.66 -1.41
N LEU A 165 4.66 13.70 -2.11
CA LEU A 165 4.73 14.33 -3.43
C LEU A 165 3.95 13.54 -4.49
N ILE A 166 3.86 12.23 -4.34
CA ILE A 166 3.12 11.33 -5.25
C ILE A 166 1.63 11.71 -5.40
N CYS A 167 0.99 12.29 -4.38
CA CYS A 167 -0.40 12.74 -4.47
C CYS A 167 -0.62 13.86 -5.50
N LYS A 168 0.46 14.55 -5.91
CA LYS A 168 0.42 15.58 -6.96
C LYS A 168 0.61 14.98 -8.37
N ALA A 169 0.89 13.69 -8.49
CA ALA A 169 1.10 13.04 -9.76
C ALA A 169 -0.21 13.01 -10.60
N LYS A 170 -0.07 13.15 -11.92
CA LYS A 170 -1.21 13.03 -12.83
C LYS A 170 -1.80 11.63 -12.73
N LYS A 171 -3.13 11.53 -12.67
CA LYS A 171 -3.87 10.25 -12.56
C LYS A 171 -3.53 9.43 -11.31
N TYR A 172 -2.89 10.02 -10.31
CA TYR A 172 -2.53 9.36 -9.06
C TYR A 172 -3.68 8.51 -8.50
N ARG A 173 -4.84 9.15 -8.28
CA ARG A 173 -6.02 8.49 -7.73
C ARG A 173 -6.54 7.39 -8.65
N ASP A 174 -6.77 7.70 -9.92
CA ASP A 174 -7.28 6.76 -10.91
C ASP A 174 -6.40 5.51 -11.00
N SER A 175 -5.09 5.68 -11.11
CA SER A 175 -4.10 4.60 -11.19
C SER A 175 -4.14 3.68 -9.96
N ILE A 176 -4.31 4.24 -8.76
CA ILE A 176 -4.39 3.44 -7.53
C ILE A 176 -5.72 2.70 -7.44
N VAL A 177 -6.83 3.39 -7.71
CA VAL A 177 -8.19 2.80 -7.66
C VAL A 177 -8.34 1.63 -8.64
N LEU A 178 -7.67 1.72 -9.80
CA LEU A 178 -7.63 0.67 -10.81
C LEU A 178 -6.65 -0.45 -10.46
N THR A 179 -5.55 -0.16 -9.75
CA THR A 179 -4.58 -1.20 -9.38
C THR A 179 -5.06 -2.05 -8.18
N CYS A 180 -5.78 -1.43 -7.23
CA CYS A 180 -6.23 -2.10 -6.01
C CYS A 180 -7.77 -2.21 -5.97
N ALA A 181 -8.28 -3.36 -6.39
CA ALA A 181 -9.73 -3.62 -6.47
C ALA A 181 -10.41 -3.74 -5.09
N SER A 182 -9.69 -4.07 -4.04
CA SER A 182 -10.23 -4.16 -2.67
C SER A 182 -10.28 -2.82 -1.94
N LEU A 183 -9.68 -1.77 -2.49
CA LEU A 183 -9.59 -0.47 -1.85
C LEU A 183 -10.97 0.18 -1.70
N THR A 184 -11.28 0.62 -0.48
CA THR A 184 -12.53 1.31 -0.11
C THR A 184 -12.29 2.74 0.33
N GLU A 185 -11.06 3.06 0.75
CA GLU A 185 -10.67 4.40 1.19
C GLU A 185 -9.26 4.71 0.70
N LEU A 186 -9.10 5.87 0.08
CA LEU A 186 -7.83 6.42 -0.36
C LEU A 186 -7.74 7.88 0.11
N ASP A 187 -6.69 8.21 0.87
CA ASP A 187 -6.43 9.57 1.39
C ASP A 187 -7.62 10.16 2.16
N SER A 188 -8.22 9.35 3.04
CA SER A 188 -9.44 9.69 3.80
C SER A 188 -10.68 9.98 2.94
N LYS A 189 -10.66 9.60 1.66
CA LYS A 189 -11.81 9.71 0.76
C LYS A 189 -12.28 8.31 0.37
N ASN A 190 -13.58 8.10 0.45
CA ASN A 190 -14.21 6.87 0.01
C ASN A 190 -13.94 6.63 -1.49
N VAL A 191 -13.65 5.38 -1.85
CA VAL A 191 -13.57 4.88 -3.22
C VAL A 191 -14.85 4.09 -3.50
N GLY A 192 -15.79 4.73 -4.19
CA GLY A 192 -17.09 4.12 -4.51
C GLY A 192 -17.01 3.16 -5.68
N GLN A 193 -17.89 2.15 -5.72
CA GLN A 193 -18.00 1.24 -6.87
C GLN A 193 -18.30 1.98 -8.17
N SER A 194 -19.14 3.03 -8.13
CA SER A 194 -19.46 3.85 -9.31
C SER A 194 -18.25 4.59 -9.87
N GLU A 195 -17.35 5.08 -9.00
CA GLU A 195 -16.09 5.71 -9.41
C GLU A 195 -15.21 4.71 -10.14
N ARG A 196 -15.05 3.50 -9.58
CA ARG A 196 -14.25 2.44 -10.20
C ARG A 196 -14.81 2.01 -11.56
N LEU A 197 -16.12 1.76 -11.66
CA LEU A 197 -16.78 1.39 -12.91
C LEU A 197 -16.58 2.46 -14.00
N PHE A 198 -16.74 3.73 -13.63
CA PHE A 198 -16.51 4.84 -14.55
C PHE A 198 -15.06 4.87 -15.07
N LEU A 199 -14.07 4.64 -14.19
CA LEU A 199 -12.66 4.60 -14.58
C LEU A 199 -12.35 3.43 -15.55
N HIS A 200 -12.88 2.23 -15.28
CA HIS A 200 -12.71 1.10 -16.21
C HIS A 200 -13.37 1.39 -17.56
N GLU A 201 -14.57 1.97 -17.59
CA GLU A 201 -15.24 2.32 -18.83
C GLU A 201 -14.46 3.38 -19.63
N MET A 202 -13.96 4.40 -18.94
CA MET A 202 -13.12 5.44 -19.56
C MET A 202 -11.84 4.84 -20.18
N LEU A 203 -11.16 3.94 -19.47
CA LEU A 203 -9.98 3.24 -19.99
C LEU A 203 -10.31 2.36 -21.19
N ALA A 204 -11.38 1.57 -21.12
CA ALA A 204 -11.82 0.73 -22.23
C ALA A 204 -12.15 1.55 -23.48
N ARG A 205 -12.81 2.70 -23.32
CA ARG A 205 -13.09 3.63 -24.43
C ARG A 205 -11.81 4.21 -25.03
N LYS A 206 -10.81 4.54 -24.19
CA LYS A 206 -9.52 5.06 -24.65
C LYS A 206 -8.75 4.00 -25.45
N LEU A 207 -8.68 2.77 -24.95
CA LEU A 207 -8.06 1.65 -25.65
C LEU A 207 -8.75 1.36 -26.98
N LYS A 208 -10.08 1.39 -27.04
CA LYS A 208 -10.84 1.25 -28.30
C LYS A 208 -10.49 2.35 -29.30
N ARG A 209 -10.39 3.62 -28.87
CA ARG A 209 -9.99 4.74 -29.74
C ARG A 209 -8.57 4.59 -30.27
N GLU A 210 -7.64 4.17 -29.43
CA GLU A 210 -6.24 3.92 -29.80
C GLU A 210 -6.12 2.76 -30.79
N GLN A 211 -6.84 1.65 -30.57
CA GLN A 211 -6.91 0.54 -31.51
C GLN A 211 -7.52 0.93 -32.86
N ILE A 212 -8.55 1.79 -32.86
CA ILE A 212 -9.14 2.31 -34.10
C ILE A 212 -8.15 3.23 -34.81
N HIS A 213 -7.42 4.08 -34.08
CA HIS A 213 -6.40 4.96 -34.63
C HIS A 213 -5.24 4.18 -35.25
N ASP A 214 -4.74 3.15 -34.58
CA ASP A 214 -3.68 2.29 -35.12
C ASP A 214 -4.13 1.49 -36.34
N LYS A 215 -5.37 0.96 -36.35
CA LYS A 215 -5.95 0.32 -37.55
C LYS A 215 -6.08 1.29 -38.73
N HIS A 216 -6.31 2.57 -38.47
CA HIS A 216 -6.39 3.61 -39.52
C HIS A 216 -5.00 4.10 -39.99
N CYS A 217 -3.96 4.02 -39.14
CA CYS A 217 -2.57 4.37 -39.50
C CYS A 217 -1.75 3.19 -40.05
N GLN A 218 -2.18 1.95 -39.85
CA GLN A 218 -1.55 0.75 -40.45
C GLN A 218 -1.38 0.81 -41.97
N PRO A 219 -2.38 1.22 -42.79
CA PRO A 219 -2.20 1.32 -44.23
C PRO A 219 -1.21 2.41 -44.68
N VAL A 220 -0.83 3.35 -43.81
CA VAL A 220 0.17 4.39 -44.12
C VAL A 220 1.59 3.92 -43.78
N ARG A 221 1.76 3.11 -42.72
CA ARG A 221 3.07 2.59 -42.28
C ARG A 221 3.56 1.39 -43.11
N GLU A 222 2.63 0.57 -43.62
CA GLU A 222 2.99 -0.53 -44.54
C GLU A 222 3.51 -0.05 -45.91
N LEU A 223 3.19 1.19 -46.29
CA LEU A 223 3.77 1.85 -47.48
C LEU A 223 5.16 2.46 -47.24
N GLN A 224 5.61 2.56 -45.99
CA GLN A 224 6.87 3.23 -45.61
C GLN A 224 7.93 2.31 -44.96
N GLY A 225 7.67 1.01 -44.77
CA GLY A 225 8.71 0.03 -44.45
C GLY A 225 9.35 0.13 -43.06
N GLU A 226 8.62 0.60 -42.04
CA GLU A 226 9.14 0.63 -40.65
C GLU A 226 8.73 -0.63 -39.85
N HIS A 227 9.59 -1.64 -39.87
CA HIS A 227 9.51 -2.80 -38.96
C HIS A 227 10.07 -2.44 -37.58
N GLY A 228 9.23 -1.98 -36.64
CA GLY A 228 9.74 -1.66 -35.31
C GLY A 228 8.74 -1.24 -34.23
N THR A 229 7.60 -1.94 -34.04
CA THR A 229 6.70 -1.60 -32.90
C THR A 229 5.91 -2.76 -32.29
N ARG A 230 6.12 -4.02 -32.72
CA ARG A 230 5.34 -5.17 -32.18
C ARG A 230 5.65 -5.52 -30.73
N GLU A 231 6.84 -5.18 -30.20
CA GLU A 231 7.25 -5.57 -28.84
C GLU A 231 6.61 -4.74 -27.71
N ASN A 232 6.16 -3.51 -27.98
CA ASN A 232 5.53 -2.67 -26.94
C ASN A 232 4.05 -3.03 -26.68
N PHE A 233 3.38 -3.69 -27.63
CA PHE A 233 1.97 -4.05 -27.51
C PHE A 233 1.73 -5.25 -26.56
N GLN A 234 2.65 -6.21 -26.51
CA GLN A 234 2.54 -7.35 -25.60
C GLN A 234 2.76 -6.96 -24.13
N LYS A 235 3.62 -5.95 -23.86
CA LYS A 235 3.83 -5.45 -22.49
C LYS A 235 2.57 -4.80 -21.91
N THR A 236 1.84 -4.03 -22.70
CA THR A 236 0.67 -3.27 -22.22
C THR A 236 -0.55 -4.17 -21.92
N LEU A 237 -0.65 -5.34 -22.57
CA LEU A 237 -1.70 -6.33 -22.32
C LEU A 237 -1.36 -7.29 -21.16
N ALA A 238 -0.08 -7.48 -20.85
CA ALA A 238 0.38 -8.39 -19.79
C ALA A 238 0.20 -7.83 -18.36
N ASP A 239 -0.08 -6.53 -18.22
CA ASP A 239 -0.21 -5.83 -16.93
C ASP A 239 -1.65 -5.76 -16.39
N ILE A 240 -2.61 -6.44 -17.04
CA ILE A 240 -3.98 -6.59 -16.55
C ILE A 240 -4.02 -7.88 -15.71
N PRO A 241 -4.32 -7.83 -14.39
CA PRO A 241 -4.50 -9.03 -13.59
C PRO A 241 -5.58 -9.91 -14.23
N VAL A 242 -5.30 -11.20 -14.38
CA VAL A 242 -6.13 -12.20 -15.09
C VAL A 242 -7.59 -12.25 -14.57
N HIS A 243 -7.86 -11.73 -13.37
CA HIS A 243 -9.22 -11.60 -12.82
C HIS A 243 -10.05 -10.43 -13.38
N GLU A 244 -9.46 -9.47 -14.09
CA GLU A 244 -10.17 -8.31 -14.69
C GLU A 244 -10.55 -8.51 -16.16
N GLU A 245 -10.01 -9.53 -16.84
CA GLU A 245 -10.41 -9.86 -18.21
C GLU A 245 -11.91 -10.23 -18.29
N SER A 246 -12.48 -10.86 -17.26
CA SER A 246 -13.90 -11.21 -17.24
C SER A 246 -14.80 -9.96 -17.20
N LEU A 247 -14.47 -8.98 -16.37
CA LEU A 247 -15.20 -7.71 -16.25
C LEU A 247 -15.04 -6.83 -17.50
N LEU A 248 -13.85 -6.84 -18.12
CA LEU A 248 -13.62 -6.20 -19.41
C LEU A 248 -14.42 -6.88 -20.52
N SER A 249 -14.53 -8.22 -20.51
CA SER A 249 -15.33 -8.96 -21.49
C SER A 249 -16.83 -8.68 -21.36
N GLU A 250 -17.34 -8.54 -20.13
CA GLU A 250 -18.74 -8.16 -19.86
C GLU A 250 -19.01 -6.70 -20.27
N ALA A 251 -18.09 -5.77 -19.98
CA ALA A 251 -18.21 -4.37 -20.41
C ALA A 251 -18.08 -4.20 -21.93
N MET A 252 -17.39 -5.12 -22.63
CA MET A 252 -17.35 -5.14 -24.09
C MET A 252 -18.60 -5.72 -24.75
N ASN A 253 -19.47 -6.40 -24.00
CA ASN A 253 -20.69 -7.07 -24.50
C ASN A 253 -22.00 -6.36 -24.14
N LEU A 254 -21.97 -5.17 -23.53
CA LEU A 254 -23.19 -4.40 -23.27
C LEU A 254 -23.80 -3.87 -24.59
N PRO A 255 -25.04 -4.25 -24.95
CA PRO A 255 -25.70 -3.68 -26.12
C PRO A 255 -25.96 -2.18 -25.90
N HIS A 256 -25.73 -1.40 -26.95
CA HIS A 256 -26.03 0.03 -26.99
C HIS A 256 -27.49 0.28 -26.58
N VAL A 257 -27.70 0.89 -25.42
CA VAL A 257 -29.00 1.50 -25.09
C VAL A 257 -29.12 2.77 -25.94
N GLU A 258 -29.82 2.65 -27.06
CA GLU A 258 -30.27 3.78 -27.87
C GLU A 258 -31.20 4.66 -27.03
N GLN A 259 -30.69 5.79 -26.53
CA GLN A 259 -31.55 6.90 -26.10
C GLN A 259 -31.91 7.74 -27.33
N ASN A 260 -32.99 7.34 -28.00
CA ASN A 260 -33.71 8.18 -28.95
C ASN A 260 -34.95 8.80 -28.29
N ALA A 261 -35.23 10.04 -28.67
CA ALA A 261 -36.46 10.82 -28.47
C ALA A 261 -36.60 11.67 -27.19
N PHE A 262 -36.04 12.88 -27.24
CA PHE A 262 -36.81 14.08 -26.87
C PHE A 262 -36.83 15.02 -28.08
N THR A 263 -37.90 14.90 -28.86
CA THR A 263 -38.25 15.83 -29.92
C THR A 263 -38.70 17.15 -29.29
N LYS A 264 -38.07 18.25 -29.71
CA LYS A 264 -38.62 19.60 -29.60
C LYS A 264 -39.85 19.69 -30.51
N SER A 265 -40.97 20.18 -30.00
CA SER A 265 -42.08 20.71 -30.79
C SER A 265 -42.09 22.24 -30.69
N PRO A 266 -42.28 22.98 -31.80
CA PRO A 266 -42.58 24.41 -31.78
C PRO A 266 -44.08 24.66 -32.00
N SER A 267 -44.69 25.51 -31.18
CA SER A 267 -45.81 26.42 -31.50
C SER A 267 -45.90 27.46 -30.40
#